data_AF-A0AAW1IWJ1-F1
#
_entry.id   AF-A0AAW1IWJ1-F1
#
_cell.length_a   1.000
_cell.length_b   1.000
_cell.length_c   1.000
_cell.angle_alpha   90.00
_cell.angle_beta   90.00
_cell.angle_gamma   90.00
#
_symmetry.space_group_name_H-M   'P 1'
#
loop_
_entity.id
_entity.type
_entity.pdbx_description
1 polymer ?
#
loop_
_entity_poly.entity_id
_entity_poly.type
_entity_poly.pdbx_seq_one_letter_code
_entity_poly.pdbx_strand_id
1 'polypeptide(L)'
;MEWNFEIRTVNTVYENREALIECMEKIQSTSRQSDTITKSGALLRLLNDPKFVFWLTVFHRLMPHIDIVYSHLEKETADSVTIKRCIAELEKNIQKERENIHTIRDPELDDIDVSHSRKRRKVDERTSYVSTIFQAKEVCDTIISEIKRRFSFTGHLEVANLFSVENFEVYSSSFPIQHLDSAISAFPFLDRNKFKTELEVIYRRNI
;
A
#
# COMPACT_ATOMS: atom_id res chain seq x y z
N MET A 1 -11.72 9.46 -9.13
CA MET A 1 -11.10 8.14 -9.43
C MET A 1 -11.30 7.28 -8.21
N GLU A 2 -11.99 6.15 -8.35
CA GLU A 2 -12.12 5.15 -7.28
C GLU A 2 -10.80 4.39 -7.15
N TRP A 3 -10.02 4.69 -6.11
CA TRP A 3 -8.80 3.98 -5.73
C TRP A 3 -8.98 2.45 -5.72
N ASN A 4 -10.16 1.98 -5.33
CA ASN A 4 -10.54 0.58 -5.28
C ASN A 4 -10.57 -0.11 -6.67
N PHE A 5 -10.79 0.63 -7.76
CA PHE A 5 -10.87 0.05 -9.10
C PHE A 5 -9.52 -0.53 -9.58
N GLU A 6 -8.42 0.16 -9.31
CA GLU A 6 -7.08 -0.21 -9.77
C GLU A 6 -6.51 -1.39 -8.97
N ILE A 7 -6.73 -1.41 -7.64
CA ILE A 7 -6.37 -2.53 -6.77
C ILE A 7 -7.06 -3.82 -7.21
N ARG A 8 -8.38 -3.74 -7.41
CA ARG A 8 -9.18 -4.90 -7.84
C ARG A 8 -8.72 -5.42 -9.20
N THR A 9 -8.36 -4.53 -10.11
CA THR A 9 -7.87 -4.91 -11.44
C THR A 9 -6.57 -5.71 -11.33
N VAL A 10 -5.57 -5.22 -10.59
CA VAL A 10 -4.29 -5.92 -10.40
C VAL A 10 -4.50 -7.30 -9.80
N ASN A 11 -5.27 -7.39 -8.71
CA ASN A 11 -5.52 -8.67 -8.03
C ASN A 11 -6.29 -9.64 -8.91
N THR A 12 -7.33 -9.17 -9.62
CA THR A 12 -8.12 -10.02 -10.53
C THR A 12 -7.25 -10.60 -11.64
N VAL A 13 -6.38 -9.77 -12.25
CA VAL A 13 -5.48 -10.23 -13.33
C VAL A 13 -4.47 -11.24 -12.79
N TYR A 14 -3.91 -11.02 -11.60
CA TYR A 14 -2.98 -11.96 -10.97
C TYR A 14 -3.65 -13.32 -10.67
N GLU A 15 -4.81 -13.30 -10.00
CA GLU A 15 -5.54 -14.50 -9.58
C GLU A 15 -6.07 -15.32 -10.77
N ASN A 16 -6.44 -14.66 -11.87
CA ASN A 16 -7.03 -15.31 -13.04
C ASN A 16 -6.05 -15.42 -14.23
N ARG A 17 -4.74 -15.21 -14.01
CA ARG A 17 -3.75 -15.15 -15.09
C ARG A 17 -3.79 -16.37 -16.01
N GLU A 18 -3.82 -17.58 -15.44
CA GLU A 18 -3.86 -18.83 -16.23
C GLU A 18 -5.14 -18.95 -17.06
N ALA A 19 -6.30 -18.62 -16.47
CA ALA A 19 -7.57 -18.61 -17.18
C ALA A 19 -7.59 -17.55 -18.31
N LEU A 20 -6.94 -16.40 -18.10
CA LEU A 20 -6.77 -15.37 -19.12
C LEU A 20 -5.87 -15.87 -20.26
N ILE A 21 -4.79 -16.58 -19.95
CA ILE A 21 -3.92 -17.22 -20.95
C ILE A 21 -4.72 -18.20 -21.81
N GLU A 22 -5.41 -19.15 -21.18
CA GLU A 22 -6.26 -20.14 -21.88
C GLU A 22 -7.31 -19.45 -22.76
N CYS A 23 -7.94 -18.40 -22.24
CA CYS A 23 -8.91 -17.59 -22.98
C CYS A 23 -8.29 -16.95 -24.22
N MET A 24 -7.11 -16.33 -24.11
CA MET A 24 -6.43 -15.72 -25.26
C MET A 24 -6.03 -16.75 -26.32
N GLU A 25 -5.51 -17.91 -25.91
CA GLU A 25 -5.19 -19.03 -26.82
C GLU A 25 -6.44 -19.55 -27.54
N LYS A 26 -7.57 -19.66 -26.82
CA LYS A 26 -8.85 -20.05 -27.40
C LYS A 26 -9.34 -19.03 -28.42
N ILE A 27 -9.21 -17.74 -28.15
CA ILE A 27 -9.58 -16.68 -29.09
C ILE A 27 -8.72 -16.74 -30.36
N GLN A 28 -7.40 -16.94 -30.22
CA GLN A 28 -6.50 -17.06 -31.37
C GLN A 28 -6.83 -18.24 -32.27
N SER A 29 -7.22 -19.38 -31.68
CA SER A 29 -7.55 -20.60 -32.44
C SER A 29 -8.95 -20.61 -33.05
N THR A 30 -9.89 -19.81 -32.54
CA THR A 30 -11.30 -19.85 -32.98
C THR A 30 -11.76 -18.63 -33.78
N SER A 31 -11.11 -17.48 -33.60
CA SER A 31 -11.48 -16.24 -34.29
C SER A 31 -11.14 -16.30 -35.78
N ARG A 32 -11.99 -15.66 -36.60
CA ARG A 32 -11.74 -15.44 -38.04
C ARG A 32 -11.33 -14.00 -38.35
N GLN A 33 -11.36 -13.12 -37.35
CA GLN A 33 -11.04 -11.71 -37.50
C GLN A 33 -9.55 -11.49 -37.18
N SER A 34 -8.80 -11.01 -38.17
CA SER A 34 -7.36 -10.75 -38.03
C SER A 34 -7.04 -9.83 -36.86
N ASP A 35 -7.81 -8.76 -36.66
CA ASP A 35 -7.58 -7.81 -35.57
C ASP A 35 -7.73 -8.45 -34.18
N THR A 36 -8.73 -9.32 -34.03
CA THR A 36 -9.00 -10.04 -32.78
C THR A 36 -7.88 -11.05 -32.49
N ILE A 37 -7.38 -11.76 -33.52
CA ILE A 37 -6.24 -12.68 -33.40
C ILE A 37 -4.96 -11.92 -33.00
N THR A 38 -4.72 -10.76 -33.61
CA THR A 38 -3.54 -9.94 -33.29
C THR A 38 -3.59 -9.41 -31.86
N LYS A 39 -4.75 -8.87 -31.43
CA LYS A 39 -4.92 -8.33 -30.07
C LYS A 39 -4.81 -9.40 -28.99
N SER A 40 -5.46 -10.55 -29.18
CA SER A 40 -5.33 -11.69 -28.25
C SER A 40 -3.90 -12.20 -28.17
N GLY A 41 -3.19 -12.26 -29.30
CA GLY A 41 -1.77 -12.61 -29.31
C GLY A 41 -0.87 -11.61 -28.58
N ALA A 42 -1.15 -10.30 -28.69
CA ALA A 42 -0.43 -9.29 -27.94
C ALA A 42 -0.66 -9.42 -26.43
N LEU A 43 -1.90 -9.64 -26.00
CA LEU A 43 -2.24 -9.87 -24.60
C LEU A 43 -1.62 -11.15 -24.05
N LEU A 44 -1.64 -12.24 -24.82
CA LEU A 44 -1.00 -13.50 -24.46
C LEU A 44 0.52 -13.33 -24.23
N ARG A 45 1.18 -12.54 -25.09
CA ARG A 45 2.60 -12.19 -24.92
C ARG A 45 2.83 -11.38 -23.65
N LEU A 46 1.96 -10.41 -23.36
CA LEU A 46 2.07 -9.59 -22.15
C LEU A 46 1.86 -10.43 -20.88
N LEU A 47 0.85 -11.29 -20.86
CA LEU A 47 0.57 -12.17 -19.72
C LEU A 47 1.71 -13.14 -19.44
N ASN A 48 2.48 -13.53 -20.47
CA ASN A 48 3.66 -14.39 -20.36
C ASN A 48 4.98 -13.64 -20.24
N ASP A 49 4.99 -12.31 -20.33
CA ASP A 49 6.21 -11.52 -20.21
C ASP A 49 6.74 -11.58 -18.75
N PRO A 50 7.98 -12.05 -18.52
CA PRO A 50 8.52 -12.23 -17.17
C PRO A 50 8.56 -10.93 -16.37
N LYS A 51 8.84 -9.78 -17.01
CA LYS A 51 8.88 -8.48 -16.33
C LYS A 51 7.48 -8.05 -15.93
N PHE A 52 6.48 -8.22 -16.79
CA PHE A 52 5.09 -7.97 -16.46
C PHE A 52 4.62 -8.84 -15.29
N VAL A 53 4.89 -10.14 -15.34
CA VAL A 53 4.51 -11.08 -14.27
C VAL A 53 5.21 -10.74 -12.96
N PHE A 54 6.48 -10.37 -13.00
CA PHE A 54 7.22 -9.90 -11.84
C PHE A 54 6.54 -8.70 -11.19
N TRP A 55 6.28 -7.63 -11.95
CA TRP A 55 5.65 -6.42 -11.42
C TRP A 55 4.21 -6.67 -10.97
N LEU A 56 3.45 -7.49 -11.69
CA LEU A 56 2.12 -7.92 -11.29
C LEU A 56 2.14 -8.60 -9.92
N THR A 57 3.14 -9.46 -9.68
CA THR A 57 3.35 -10.14 -8.39
C THR A 57 3.73 -9.15 -7.29
N VAL A 58 4.64 -8.21 -7.57
CA VAL A 58 5.02 -7.15 -6.62
C VAL A 58 3.78 -6.36 -6.20
N PHE A 59 2.99 -5.86 -7.15
CA PHE A 59 1.80 -5.08 -6.81
C PHE A 59 0.75 -5.92 -6.09
N HIS A 60 0.50 -7.16 -6.51
CA HIS A 60 -0.42 -8.05 -5.80
C HIS A 60 -0.04 -8.26 -4.33
N ARG A 61 1.26 -8.32 -3.99
CA ARG A 61 1.72 -8.42 -2.59
C ARG A 61 1.53 -7.12 -1.81
N LEU A 62 1.74 -5.97 -2.44
CA LEU A 62 1.66 -4.67 -1.76
C LEU A 62 0.22 -4.17 -1.57
N MET A 63 -0.65 -4.39 -2.56
CA MET A 63 -2.00 -3.78 -2.61
C MET A 63 -2.89 -4.14 -1.41
N PRO A 64 -2.94 -5.38 -0.89
CA PRO A 64 -3.76 -5.71 0.28
C PRO A 64 -3.43 -4.88 1.51
N HIS A 65 -2.15 -4.56 1.72
CA HIS A 65 -1.73 -3.74 2.85
C HIS A 65 -2.23 -2.30 2.71
N ILE A 66 -2.20 -1.76 1.49
CA ILE A 66 -2.65 -0.39 1.22
C ILE A 66 -4.19 -0.31 1.31
N ASP A 67 -4.89 -1.34 0.84
CA ASP A 67 -6.36 -1.44 0.91
C ASP A 67 -6.87 -1.44 2.35
N ILE A 68 -6.20 -2.15 3.26
CA ILE A 68 -6.52 -2.13 4.70
C ILE A 68 -6.48 -0.70 5.24
N VAL A 69 -5.45 0.09 4.95
CA VAL A 69 -5.37 1.47 5.44
C VAL A 69 -6.46 2.34 4.83
N TYR A 70 -6.72 2.20 3.52
CA TYR A 70 -7.80 2.92 2.86
C TYR A 70 -9.16 2.64 3.52
N SER A 71 -9.47 1.37 3.79
CA SER A 71 -10.72 0.97 4.44
C SER A 71 -10.90 1.54 5.86
N HIS A 72 -9.81 1.87 6.55
CA HIS A 72 -9.87 2.53 7.86
C HIS A 72 -9.99 4.04 7.74
N LEU A 73 -9.32 4.65 6.76
CA LEU A 73 -9.42 6.09 6.49
C LEU A 73 -10.77 6.52 5.92
N GLU A 74 -11.46 5.62 5.21
CA GLU A 74 -12.79 5.87 4.64
C GLU A 74 -13.90 5.89 5.69
N LYS A 75 -13.70 5.22 6.84
CA LYS A 75 -14.70 5.19 7.91
C LYS A 75 -14.69 6.52 8.67
N GLU A 76 -15.82 7.24 8.65
CA GLU A 76 -16.01 8.53 9.35
C GLU A 76 -15.78 8.47 10.88
N THR A 77 -15.68 7.28 11.48
CA THR A 77 -15.56 7.07 12.93
C THR A 77 -14.18 6.57 13.39
N ALA A 78 -13.16 6.59 12.53
CA ALA A 78 -11.85 6.05 12.90
C ALA A 78 -11.15 6.93 13.95
N ASP A 79 -10.94 6.38 15.15
CA ASP A 79 -10.22 7.07 16.21
C ASP A 79 -8.73 7.27 15.85
N SER A 80 -8.13 8.27 16.48
CA SER A 80 -6.72 8.63 16.35
C SER A 80 -5.74 7.46 16.48
N VAL A 81 -5.99 6.62 17.47
CA VAL A 81 -5.10 5.54 17.86
C VAL A 81 -5.14 4.44 16.82
N THR A 82 -6.33 4.13 16.31
CA THR A 82 -6.56 3.18 15.24
C THR A 82 -5.86 3.63 13.95
N ILE A 83 -5.99 4.90 13.55
CA ILE A 83 -5.31 5.43 12.35
C ILE A 83 -3.79 5.34 12.50
N LYS A 84 -3.23 5.80 13.63
CA LYS A 84 -1.79 5.71 13.92
C LYS A 84 -1.28 4.25 13.84
N ARG A 85 -2.03 3.31 14.42
CA ARG A 85 -1.71 1.88 14.38
C ARG A 85 -1.73 1.32 12.96
N CYS A 86 -2.77 1.62 12.18
CA CYS A 86 -2.88 1.16 10.79
C CYS A 86 -1.72 1.66 9.92
N ILE A 87 -1.30 2.91 10.10
CA ILE A 87 -0.15 3.48 9.38
C ILE A 87 1.16 2.78 9.76
N ALA A 88 1.39 2.53 11.05
CA ALA A 88 2.58 1.81 11.53
C ALA A 88 2.60 0.36 11.02
N GLU A 89 1.43 -0.30 10.98
CA GLU A 89 1.30 -1.66 10.47
C GLU A 89 1.53 -1.72 8.95
N LEU A 90 1.05 -0.73 8.18
CA LEU A 90 1.36 -0.59 6.77
C LEU A 90 2.86 -0.47 6.54
N GLU A 91 3.55 0.43 7.26
CA GLU A 91 5.01 0.58 7.15
C GLU A 91 5.72 -0.76 7.40
N LYS A 92 5.37 -1.45 8.48
CA LYS A 92 5.95 -2.74 8.83
C LYS A 92 5.72 -3.80 7.75
N ASN A 93 4.51 -3.86 7.20
CA ASN A 93 4.15 -4.84 6.18
C ASN A 93 4.85 -4.56 4.85
N ILE A 94 4.91 -3.30 4.41
CA ILE A 94 5.66 -2.94 3.18
C ILE A 94 7.16 -3.21 3.36
N GLN A 95 7.72 -2.96 4.54
CA GLN A 95 9.11 -3.31 4.85
C GLN A 95 9.35 -4.83 4.78
N LYS A 96 8.42 -5.62 5.32
CA LYS A 96 8.48 -7.08 5.24
C LYS A 96 8.41 -7.55 3.78
N GLU A 97 7.52 -6.99 2.97
CA GLU A 97 7.45 -7.33 1.54
C GLU A 97 8.75 -6.95 0.81
N ARG A 98 9.29 -5.77 1.09
CA ARG A 98 10.58 -5.30 0.56
C ARG A 98 11.72 -6.29 0.82
N GLU A 99 11.81 -6.81 2.04
CA GLU A 99 12.80 -7.81 2.42
C GLU A 99 12.61 -9.12 1.66
N ASN A 100 11.35 -9.49 1.42
CA ASN A 100 10.96 -10.72 0.72
C ASN A 100 10.83 -10.58 -0.81
N ILE A 101 11.06 -9.41 -1.40
CA ILE A 101 10.96 -9.21 -2.87
C ILE A 101 11.83 -10.20 -3.66
N HIS A 102 13.00 -10.55 -3.12
CA HIS A 102 13.92 -11.52 -3.74
C HIS A 102 13.35 -12.94 -3.88
N THR A 103 12.26 -13.24 -3.16
CA THR A 103 11.55 -14.54 -3.23
C THR A 103 10.61 -14.65 -4.41
N ILE A 104 10.30 -13.54 -5.10
CA ILE A 104 9.52 -13.55 -6.32
C ILE A 104 10.36 -14.29 -7.36
N ARG A 105 9.93 -15.48 -7.76
CA ARG A 105 10.68 -16.30 -8.70
C ARG A 105 10.71 -15.63 -10.07
N ASP A 106 11.87 -15.70 -10.71
CA ASP A 106 11.99 -15.47 -12.14
C ASP A 106 11.87 -16.81 -12.85
N PRO A 107 10.82 -17.03 -13.66
CA PRO A 107 10.70 -18.22 -14.48
C PRO A 107 11.94 -18.48 -15.36
N GLU A 108 12.64 -17.43 -15.80
CA GLU A 108 13.83 -17.55 -16.67
C GLU A 108 15.08 -18.06 -15.93
N LEU A 109 15.10 -17.99 -14.59
CA LEU A 109 16.25 -18.40 -13.78
C LEU A 109 16.19 -19.87 -13.33
N ASP A 110 15.00 -20.48 -13.29
CA ASP A 110 14.79 -21.88 -12.92
C ASP A 110 15.13 -22.86 -14.08
N ASP A 111 15.04 -22.41 -15.35
CA ASP A 111 15.38 -23.21 -16.55
C ASP A 111 16.90 -23.34 -16.83
N ILE A 112 17.76 -22.80 -15.95
CA ILE A 112 19.20 -22.67 -16.19
C ILE A 112 19.99 -23.97 -16.00
N ASP A 113 19.41 -25.02 -15.38
CA ASP A 113 20.17 -26.22 -14.96
C ASP A 113 20.28 -27.36 -16.00
N VAL A 114 19.75 -27.22 -17.24
CA VAL A 114 19.71 -28.39 -18.17
C VAL A 114 20.34 -28.18 -19.56
N SER A 115 20.79 -26.99 -19.99
CA SER A 115 21.41 -26.89 -21.33
C SER A 115 22.69 -26.07 -21.45
N HIS A 116 23.75 -26.78 -21.86
CA HIS A 116 25.06 -26.27 -22.23
C HIS A 116 25.00 -25.53 -23.58
N SER A 117 24.66 -24.25 -23.59
CA SER A 117 25.18 -23.25 -24.56
C SER A 117 24.69 -21.84 -24.18
N ARG A 118 25.42 -20.78 -24.61
CA ARG A 118 25.14 -19.34 -24.40
C ARG A 118 25.66 -18.69 -23.10
N LYS A 119 26.98 -18.64 -22.88
CA LYS A 119 27.59 -17.88 -21.76
C LYS A 119 27.42 -16.33 -21.84
N ARG A 120 27.20 -15.73 -23.01
CA ARG A 120 27.14 -14.26 -23.18
C ARG A 120 25.76 -13.63 -22.92
N ARG A 121 24.64 -14.30 -23.25
CA ARG A 121 23.28 -13.82 -22.92
C ARG A 121 22.97 -13.91 -21.41
N LYS A 122 23.51 -14.94 -20.75
CA LYS A 122 23.29 -15.25 -19.33
C LYS A 122 23.70 -14.16 -18.33
N VAL A 123 24.70 -13.34 -18.67
CA VAL A 123 25.16 -12.24 -17.79
C VAL A 123 24.20 -11.06 -17.85
N ASP A 124 23.64 -10.77 -19.03
CA ASP A 124 22.76 -9.62 -19.26
C ASP A 124 21.40 -9.81 -18.59
N GLU A 125 20.80 -11.00 -18.73
CA GLU A 125 19.51 -11.37 -18.11
C GLU A 125 19.59 -11.38 -16.57
N ARG A 126 20.64 -12.00 -16.00
CA ARG A 126 20.87 -11.97 -14.54
C ARG A 126 21.06 -10.55 -14.01
N THR A 127 21.80 -9.71 -14.74
CA THR A 127 22.02 -8.30 -14.38
C THR A 127 20.71 -7.51 -14.48
N SER A 128 19.88 -7.80 -15.47
CA SER A 128 18.53 -7.22 -15.63
C SER A 128 17.59 -7.60 -14.49
N TYR A 129 17.59 -8.87 -14.07
CA TYR A 129 16.78 -9.34 -12.93
C TYR A 129 17.22 -8.69 -11.61
N VAL A 130 18.53 -8.66 -11.33
CA VAL A 130 19.07 -7.98 -10.13
C VAL A 130 18.71 -6.49 -10.13
N SER A 131 18.77 -5.84 -11.29
CA SER A 131 18.32 -4.46 -11.46
C SER A 131 16.82 -4.29 -11.19
N THR A 132 15.99 -5.24 -11.65
CA THR A 132 14.54 -5.22 -11.43
C THR A 132 14.19 -5.39 -9.95
N ILE A 133 14.91 -6.27 -9.23
CA ILE A 133 14.78 -6.42 -7.78
C ILE A 133 15.14 -5.13 -7.03
N PHE A 134 16.21 -4.44 -7.47
CA PHE A 134 16.58 -3.15 -6.90
C PHE A 134 15.48 -2.10 -7.11
N GLN A 135 14.96 -1.99 -8.33
CA GLN A 135 13.84 -1.09 -8.65
C GLN A 135 12.60 -1.40 -7.80
N ALA A 136 12.25 -2.66 -7.61
CA ALA A 136 11.12 -3.05 -6.78
C ALA A 136 11.34 -2.66 -5.30
N LYS A 137 12.57 -2.77 -4.79
CA LYS A 137 12.91 -2.27 -3.45
C LYS A 137 12.81 -0.75 -3.37
N GLU A 138 13.24 -0.02 -4.39
CA GLU A 138 13.08 1.44 -4.45
C GLU A 138 11.60 1.85 -4.46
N VAL A 139 10.72 1.08 -5.11
CA VAL A 139 9.26 1.31 -5.04
C VAL A 139 8.77 1.16 -3.60
N CYS A 140 9.15 0.11 -2.88
CA CYS A 140 8.81 -0.04 -1.47
C CYS A 140 9.35 1.11 -0.61
N ASP A 141 10.60 1.51 -0.82
CA ASP A 141 11.24 2.62 -0.10
C ASP A 141 10.50 3.95 -0.36
N THR A 142 10.07 4.17 -1.60
CA THR A 142 9.27 5.33 -1.99
C THR A 142 7.91 5.33 -1.28
N ILE A 143 7.23 4.18 -1.26
CA ILE A 143 5.95 4.03 -0.55
C ILE A 143 6.12 4.33 0.94
N ILE A 144 7.12 3.75 1.60
CA ILE A 144 7.41 3.97 3.02
C ILE A 144 7.70 5.44 3.30
N SER A 145 8.54 6.08 2.48
CA SER A 145 8.87 7.51 2.59
C SER A 145 7.62 8.38 2.46
N GLU A 146 6.76 8.08 1.49
CA GLU A 146 5.51 8.82 1.27
C GLU A 146 4.51 8.64 2.41
N ILE A 147 4.38 7.43 2.97
CA ILE A 147 3.56 7.17 4.17
C ILE A 147 4.04 8.06 5.31
N LYS A 148 5.35 8.02 5.63
CA LYS A 148 5.92 8.84 6.70
C LYS A 148 5.71 10.33 6.47
N ARG A 149 5.92 10.79 5.24
CA ARG A 149 5.78 12.20 4.89
C ARG A 149 4.32 12.66 5.02
N ARG A 150 3.38 11.93 4.43
CA ARG A 150 1.96 12.32 4.39
C ARG A 150 1.30 12.26 5.76
N PHE A 151 1.70 11.31 6.60
CA PHE A 151 1.14 11.12 7.94
C PHE A 151 2.02 11.67 9.06
N SER A 152 3.05 12.45 8.72
CA SER A 152 3.96 13.07 9.70
C SER A 152 3.25 14.09 10.60
N PHE A 153 2.26 14.80 10.06
CA PHE A 153 1.52 15.80 10.82
C PHE A 153 0.35 15.16 11.57
N THR A 154 0.46 15.08 12.89
CA THR A 154 -0.57 14.53 13.78
C THR A 154 -1.25 15.59 14.64
N GLY A 155 -0.99 16.88 14.41
CA GLY A 155 -1.52 17.96 15.26
C GLY A 155 -3.04 17.99 15.35
N HIS A 156 -3.73 17.81 14.22
CA HIS A 156 -5.19 17.70 14.16
C HIS A 156 -5.72 16.53 15.00
N LEU A 157 -4.92 15.48 15.13
CA LEU A 157 -5.27 14.26 15.82
C LEU A 157 -5.17 14.42 17.35
N GLU A 158 -4.16 15.15 17.82
CA GLU A 158 -4.03 15.52 19.23
C GLU A 158 -5.20 16.42 19.67
N VAL A 159 -5.66 17.31 18.79
CA VAL A 159 -6.89 18.09 19.01
C VAL A 159 -8.12 17.18 19.05
N ALA A 160 -8.27 16.26 18.09
CA ALA A 160 -9.41 15.34 18.08
C ALA A 160 -9.49 14.49 19.37
N ASN A 161 -8.35 14.05 19.90
CA ASN A 161 -8.29 13.31 21.16
C ASN A 161 -8.81 14.13 22.36
N LEU A 162 -8.55 15.45 22.40
CA LEU A 162 -9.11 16.33 23.42
C LEU A 162 -10.65 16.39 23.38
N PHE A 163 -11.28 16.05 22.25
CA PHE A 163 -12.74 16.02 22.11
C PHE A 163 -13.32 14.59 22.08
N SER A 164 -12.52 13.58 22.40
CA SER A 164 -13.00 12.19 22.45
C SER A 164 -13.89 11.99 23.68
N VAL A 165 -15.21 11.90 23.43
CA VAL A 165 -16.25 11.79 24.47
C VAL A 165 -16.02 10.59 25.39
N GLU A 166 -15.52 9.49 24.83
CA GLU A 166 -15.19 8.26 25.55
C GLU A 166 -14.18 8.50 26.70
N ASN A 167 -13.35 9.53 26.58
CA ASN A 167 -12.31 9.85 27.55
C ASN A 167 -12.71 10.96 28.54
N PHE A 168 -13.91 11.56 28.41
CA PHE A 168 -14.28 12.74 29.22
C PHE A 168 -14.33 12.47 30.72
N GLU A 169 -14.78 11.29 31.14
CA GLU A 169 -14.80 10.89 32.55
C GLU A 169 -13.38 10.87 33.14
N VAL A 170 -12.43 10.29 32.38
CA VAL A 170 -11.01 10.26 32.73
C VAL A 170 -10.42 11.67 32.72
N TYR A 171 -10.72 12.48 31.70
CA TYR A 171 -10.18 13.82 31.53
C TYR A 171 -10.70 14.85 32.54
N SER A 172 -11.93 14.67 33.04
CA SER A 172 -12.47 15.47 34.13
C SER A 172 -11.72 15.23 35.44
N SER A 173 -11.31 13.98 35.68
CA SER A 173 -10.52 13.60 36.87
C SER A 173 -9.02 13.90 36.71
N SER A 174 -8.48 13.77 35.51
CA SER A 174 -7.08 14.00 35.19
C SER A 174 -6.95 14.67 33.82
N PHE A 175 -6.70 15.98 33.80
CA PHE A 175 -6.68 16.75 32.56
C PHE A 175 -5.53 16.30 31.62
N PRO A 176 -5.79 16.07 30.32
CA PRO A 176 -4.79 15.60 29.37
C PRO A 176 -3.82 16.71 28.92
N ILE A 177 -2.91 17.11 29.81
CA ILE A 177 -1.93 18.19 29.57
C ILE A 177 -1.06 17.90 28.33
N GLN A 178 -0.67 16.64 28.10
CA GLN A 178 0.18 16.28 26.96
C GLN A 178 -0.51 16.56 25.63
N HIS A 179 -1.78 16.16 25.47
CA HIS A 179 -2.56 16.45 24.26
C HIS A 179 -2.78 17.95 24.08
N LEU A 180 -2.99 18.70 25.18
CA LEU A 180 -3.10 20.16 25.13
C LEU A 180 -1.80 20.80 24.63
N ASP A 181 -0.65 20.45 25.20
CA ASP A 181 0.63 21.04 24.82
C ASP A 181 0.99 20.71 23.36
N SER A 182 0.70 19.48 22.92
CA SER A 182 0.85 19.10 21.51
C SER A 182 -0.10 19.88 20.58
N ALA A 183 -1.35 20.11 21.00
CA ALA A 183 -2.32 20.90 20.24
C ALA A 183 -1.89 22.37 20.12
N ILE A 184 -1.41 23.00 21.19
CA ILE A 184 -0.93 24.40 21.15
C ILE A 184 0.34 24.52 20.29
N SER A 185 1.24 23.55 20.36
CA SER A 185 2.43 23.50 19.49
C SER A 185 2.04 23.39 18.00
N ALA A 186 1.03 22.56 17.69
CA ALA A 186 0.54 22.38 16.32
C ALA A 186 -0.30 23.57 15.81
N PHE A 187 -1.00 24.27 16.71
CA PHE A 187 -1.88 25.39 16.39
C PHE A 187 -1.55 26.60 17.29
N PRO A 188 -0.46 27.34 16.99
CA PRO A 188 0.05 28.42 17.85
C PRO A 188 -0.90 29.61 18.03
N PHE A 189 -1.96 29.69 17.22
CA PHE A 189 -3.00 30.72 17.32
C PHE A 189 -4.01 30.45 18.45
N LEU A 190 -4.01 29.24 19.03
CA LEU A 190 -4.88 28.92 20.17
C LEU A 190 -4.29 29.53 21.46
N ASP A 191 -5.12 30.26 22.20
CA ASP A 191 -4.77 30.70 23.54
C ASP A 191 -4.82 29.50 24.49
N ARG A 192 -3.66 29.09 25.01
CA ARG A 192 -3.51 27.92 25.88
C ARG A 192 -4.42 27.97 27.11
N ASN A 193 -4.51 29.11 27.78
CA ASN A 193 -5.24 29.22 29.04
C ASN A 193 -6.75 29.22 28.80
N LYS A 194 -7.20 29.96 27.79
CA LYS A 194 -8.60 29.96 27.37
C LYS A 194 -9.02 28.58 26.90
N PHE A 195 -8.25 27.95 26.01
CA PHE A 195 -8.56 26.64 25.46
C PHE A 195 -8.63 25.56 26.54
N LYS A 196 -7.69 25.55 27.48
CA LYS A 196 -7.72 24.67 28.64
C LYS A 196 -9.01 24.86 29.46
N THR A 197 -9.37 26.11 29.76
CA THR A 197 -10.55 26.42 30.58
C THR A 197 -11.83 25.94 29.90
N GLU A 198 -11.98 26.15 28.60
CA GLU A 198 -13.14 25.67 27.83
C GLU A 198 -13.22 24.13 27.85
N LEU A 199 -12.10 23.43 27.67
CA LEU A 199 -12.05 21.97 27.74
C LEU A 199 -12.44 21.42 29.11
N GLU A 200 -11.94 22.01 30.21
CA GLU A 200 -12.33 21.63 31.57
C GLU A 200 -13.84 21.80 31.82
N VAL A 201 -14.44 22.85 31.25
CA VAL A 201 -15.90 23.06 31.32
C VAL A 201 -16.64 21.99 30.52
N ILE A 202 -16.16 21.65 29.31
CA ILE A 202 -16.76 20.62 28.45
C ILE A 202 -16.74 19.25 29.14
N TYR A 203 -15.61 18.86 29.73
CA TYR A 203 -15.47 17.55 30.39
C TYR A 203 -16.39 17.41 31.60
N ARG A 204 -16.62 18.48 32.37
CA ARG A 204 -17.51 18.45 33.54
C ARG A 204 -18.99 18.47 33.20
N ARG A 205 -19.37 18.99 32.03
CA ARG A 205 -20.78 19.15 31.62
C ARG A 205 -21.36 17.91 30.93
N ASN A 206 -20.51 17.04 30.40
CA ASN A 206 -20.90 15.86 29.62
C ASN A 206 -20.58 14.54 30.35
N ILE A 207 -20.57 14.58 31.69
CA ILE A 207 -20.56 13.43 32.60
C ILE A 207 -21.92 13.33 33.27
#